data_AF-F1YEC2-F1
#
_entry.id   AF-F1YEC2-F1
#
_cell.length_a   1.000
_cell.length_b   1.000
_cell.length_c   1.000
_cell.angle_alpha   90.00
_cell.angle_beta   90.00
_cell.angle_gamma   90.00
#
_symmetry.space_group_name_H-M   'P 1'
#
loop_
_entity.id
_entity.type
_entity.pdbx_description
1 polymer ?
#
loop_
_entity_poly.entity_id
_entity_poly.type
_entity_poly.pdbx_seq_one_letter_code
_entity_poly.pdbx_strand_id
1 'polypeptide(L)'
;MSGRSAAKEVLPGSAVGHVPDAIAVLSEHRLHHFDVRGVTRIFELALDDSGRSMLRRGDDVWQRATSRFVDDDTIEGTAGPSYDGGGTWQHAANARLKSDMGAAWTSCRAGGRS
;
A
#
# COMPACT_ATOMS: atom_id res chain seq x y z
N MET A 1 -6.59 -3.45 51.23
CA MET A 1 -7.38 -3.93 50.08
C MET A 1 -6.47 -3.93 48.86
N SER A 2 -6.08 -5.10 48.37
CA SER A 2 -5.10 -5.30 47.30
C SER A 2 -5.83 -5.71 46.02
N GLY A 3 -5.89 -4.82 45.03
CA GLY A 3 -6.47 -5.11 43.71
C GLY A 3 -5.49 -5.89 42.85
N ARG A 4 -5.90 -7.07 42.39
CA ARG A 4 -5.11 -7.94 41.51
C ARG A 4 -5.01 -7.33 40.12
N SER A 5 -3.78 -7.20 39.62
CA SER A 5 -3.47 -6.90 38.23
C SER A 5 -3.85 -8.09 37.35
N ALA A 6 -4.67 -7.86 36.33
CA ALA A 6 -4.98 -8.85 35.31
C ALA A 6 -3.81 -8.93 34.33
N ALA A 7 -2.84 -9.80 34.64
CA ALA A 7 -1.87 -10.24 33.65
C ALA A 7 -2.64 -11.01 32.57
N LYS A 8 -2.72 -10.44 31.36
CA LYS A 8 -3.30 -11.12 30.19
C LYS A 8 -2.36 -12.25 29.81
N GLU A 9 -2.78 -13.47 30.11
CA GLU A 9 -2.08 -14.71 29.80
C GLU A 9 -1.88 -14.81 28.28
N VAL A 10 -0.62 -14.76 27.83
CA VAL A 10 -0.26 -15.01 26.44
C VAL A 10 -0.13 -16.52 26.29
N LEU A 11 -1.09 -17.13 25.58
CA LEU A 11 -1.05 -18.55 25.25
C LEU A 11 0.23 -18.86 24.43
N PRO A 12 0.98 -19.92 24.77
CA PRO A 12 2.14 -20.33 24.00
C PRO A 12 1.68 -20.93 22.66
N GLY A 13 1.87 -20.17 21.57
CA GLY A 13 1.51 -20.59 20.21
C GLY A 13 1.26 -19.44 19.21
N SER A 14 1.11 -18.20 19.66
CA SER A 14 0.57 -17.10 18.82
C SER A 14 1.58 -16.00 18.47
N ALA A 15 2.84 -16.34 18.21
CA ALA A 15 3.82 -15.34 17.76
C ALA A 15 4.70 -15.85 16.61
N VAL A 16 4.08 -16.36 15.54
CA VAL A 16 4.69 -16.18 14.22
C VAL A 16 4.25 -14.79 13.77
N GLY A 17 5.10 -13.79 13.99
CA GLY A 17 4.85 -12.45 13.48
C GLY A 17 4.58 -12.54 11.98
N HIS A 18 3.45 -11.98 11.52
CA HIS A 18 3.11 -11.95 10.11
C HIS A 18 4.23 -11.20 9.37
N VAL A 19 5.06 -11.94 8.64
CA VAL A 19 6.04 -11.33 7.74
C VAL A 19 5.25 -10.78 6.55
N PRO A 20 5.37 -9.49 6.21
CA PRO A 20 4.57 -8.91 5.14
C PRO A 20 4.98 -9.49 3.77
N ASP A 21 3.98 -9.77 2.92
CA ASP A 21 4.17 -10.26 1.54
C ASP A 21 4.83 -9.23 0.60
N ALA A 22 4.95 -7.98 1.06
CA ALA A 22 5.64 -6.93 0.34
C ALA A 22 6.22 -5.88 1.29
N ILE A 23 7.30 -5.24 0.85
CA ILE A 23 7.91 -4.09 1.50
C ILE A 23 7.96 -2.92 0.53
N ALA A 24 7.76 -1.71 1.06
CA ALA A 24 7.96 -0.46 0.33
C ALA A 24 9.02 0.38 1.06
N VAL A 25 10.03 0.82 0.32
CA VAL A 25 11.08 1.71 0.82
C VAL A 25 10.93 3.06 0.13
N LEU A 26 10.89 4.12 0.92
CA LEU A 26 10.77 5.49 0.43
C LEU A 26 12.16 6.13 0.30
N SER A 27 12.32 6.92 -0.75
CA SER A 27 13.38 7.91 -0.93
C SER A 27 12.72 9.26 -1.24
N GLU A 28 13.51 10.32 -1.31
CA GLU A 28 13.00 11.69 -1.50
C GLU A 28 12.00 11.83 -2.66
N HIS A 29 12.23 11.12 -3.77
CA HIS A 29 11.41 11.22 -4.97
C HIS A 29 10.96 9.86 -5.52
N ARG A 30 11.17 8.77 -4.79
CA ARG A 30 10.79 7.42 -5.27
C ARG A 30 10.26 6.53 -4.18
N LEU A 31 9.32 5.67 -4.57
CA LEU A 31 8.92 4.49 -3.80
C LEU A 31 9.42 3.23 -4.51
N HIS A 32 10.21 2.43 -3.78
CA HIS A 32 10.69 1.13 -4.20
C HIS A 32 9.83 0.05 -3.55
N HIS A 33 9.11 -0.71 -4.36
CA HIS A 33 8.24 -1.78 -3.90
C HIS A 33 8.80 -3.13 -4.32
N PHE A 34 8.90 -4.04 -3.36
CA PHE A 34 9.37 -5.41 -3.53
C PHE A 34 8.32 -6.35 -2.94
N ASP A 35 7.90 -7.36 -3.69
CA ASP A 35 7.01 -8.40 -3.18
C ASP A 35 7.66 -9.79 -3.19
N VAL A 36 7.10 -10.72 -2.43
CA VAL A 36 7.59 -12.11 -2.32
C VAL A 36 7.52 -12.89 -3.63
N ARG A 37 6.82 -12.39 -4.65
CA ARG A 37 6.78 -12.98 -6.00
C ARG A 37 7.96 -12.53 -6.86
N GLY A 38 8.90 -11.76 -6.29
CA GLY A 38 10.05 -11.22 -6.99
C GLY A 38 9.72 -9.99 -7.85
N VAL A 39 8.53 -9.41 -7.71
CA VAL A 39 8.17 -8.23 -8.51
C VAL A 39 8.78 -6.98 -7.88
N THR A 40 9.57 -6.27 -8.67
CA THR A 40 10.11 -4.96 -8.31
C THR A 40 9.35 -3.87 -9.07
N ARG A 41 8.86 -2.86 -8.35
CA ARG A 41 8.24 -1.67 -8.94
C ARG A 41 8.89 -0.43 -8.35
N ILE A 42 9.21 0.53 -9.22
CA ILE A 42 9.73 1.84 -8.83
C ILE A 42 8.72 2.86 -9.30
N PHE A 43 8.27 3.69 -8.37
CA PHE A 43 7.37 4.81 -8.65
C PHE A 43 8.12 6.12 -8.45
N GLU A 44 7.92 7.07 -9.35
CA GLU A 44 8.11 8.49 -9.05
C GLU A 44 7.12 8.86 -7.95
N LEU A 45 7.61 9.52 -6.90
CA LEU A 45 6.86 9.92 -5.72
C LEU A 45 6.94 11.43 -5.56
N ALA A 46 5.77 12.07 -5.44
CA ALA A 46 5.67 13.39 -4.82
C ALA A 46 4.90 13.23 -3.51
N LEU A 47 5.46 13.74 -2.42
CA LEU A 47 4.88 13.71 -1.08
C LEU A 47 4.96 15.12 -0.51
N ASP A 48 3.85 15.61 0.01
CA ASP A 48 3.73 16.91 0.67
C ASP A 48 2.71 16.83 1.82
N ASP A 49 2.45 17.97 2.48
CA ASP A 49 1.54 18.05 3.62
C ASP A 49 0.08 17.70 3.25
N SER A 50 -0.29 17.76 1.97
CA SER A 50 -1.63 17.43 1.49
C SER A 50 -1.80 15.94 1.14
N GLY A 51 -0.71 15.22 0.94
CA GLY A 51 -0.74 13.82 0.57
C GLY A 51 0.42 13.37 -0.29
N ARG A 52 0.17 12.34 -1.11
CA ARG A 52 1.15 11.80 -2.06
C ARG A 52 0.54 11.50 -3.41
N SER A 53 1.38 11.59 -4.43
CA SER A 53 1.13 11.04 -5.76
C SER A 53 2.26 10.10 -6.16
N MET A 54 1.91 9.06 -6.90
CA MET A 54 2.83 8.04 -7.38
C MET A 54 2.57 7.78 -8.86
N LEU A 55 3.65 7.62 -9.63
CA LEU A 55 3.58 7.24 -11.03
C LEU A 55 4.68 6.24 -11.36
N ARG A 56 4.30 5.10 -11.92
CA ARG A 56 5.22 4.15 -12.55
C ARG A 56 4.93 4.14 -14.04
N ARG A 57 5.96 4.37 -14.84
CA ARG A 57 5.96 4.10 -16.28
C ARG A 57 6.64 2.75 -16.49
N GLY A 58 5.95 1.83 -17.15
CA GLY A 58 6.48 0.52 -17.52
C GLY A 58 6.18 0.24 -18.98
N ASP A 59 6.93 -0.68 -19.58
CA ASP A 59 6.73 -1.06 -20.98
C ASP A 59 5.41 -1.81 -21.19
N ASP A 60 4.94 -2.48 -20.14
CA ASP A 60 3.73 -3.30 -20.13
C ASP A 60 2.49 -2.54 -19.62
N VAL A 61 2.67 -1.80 -18.53
CA VAL A 61 1.58 -1.11 -17.83
C VAL A 61 2.11 0.12 -17.10
N TRP A 62 1.38 1.21 -17.22
CA TRP A 62 1.58 2.40 -16.41
C TRP A 62 0.66 2.33 -15.20
N GLN A 63 1.14 2.81 -14.05
CA GLN A 63 0.37 2.76 -12.81
C GLN A 63 0.45 4.13 -12.14
N ARG A 64 -0.69 4.64 -11.67
CA ARG A 64 -0.72 5.85 -10.85
C ARG A 64 -1.50 5.62 -9.57
N ALA A 65 -1.15 6.38 -8.54
CA ALA A 65 -1.96 6.51 -7.35
C ALA A 65 -1.86 7.93 -6.79
N THR A 66 -2.97 8.43 -6.26
CA THR A 66 -3.00 9.70 -5.51
C THR A 66 -3.73 9.46 -4.22
N SER A 67 -3.19 9.94 -3.11
CA SER A 67 -3.84 9.81 -1.81
C SER A 67 -3.61 11.03 -0.94
N ARG A 68 -4.61 11.39 -0.14
CA ARG A 68 -4.59 12.51 0.81
C ARG A 68 -4.73 12.01 2.24
N PHE A 69 -4.12 12.74 3.17
CA PHE A 69 -4.39 12.54 4.60
C PHE A 69 -5.72 13.23 4.93
N VAL A 70 -6.62 12.49 5.57
CA VAL A 70 -7.93 13.00 6.00
C VAL A 70 -7.91 13.37 7.48
N ASP A 71 -7.16 12.60 8.26
CA ASP A 71 -6.80 12.81 9.66
C ASP A 71 -5.47 12.10 9.93
N ASP A 72 -4.97 12.16 11.18
CA ASP A 72 -3.68 11.56 11.58
C ASP A 72 -3.56 10.08 11.23
N ASP A 73 -4.71 9.39 11.18
CA ASP A 73 -4.78 7.95 10.98
C ASP A 73 -5.53 7.53 9.73
N THR A 74 -5.93 8.43 8.85
CA THR A 74 -6.75 8.09 7.68
C THR A 74 -6.15 8.62 6.40
N ILE A 75 -5.93 7.71 5.46
CA ILE A 75 -5.55 8.03 4.08
C ILE A 75 -6.68 7.61 3.15
N GLU A 76 -7.12 8.53 2.30
CA GLU A 76 -8.02 8.25 1.19
C GLU A 76 -7.27 8.39 -0.12
N GLY A 77 -7.45 7.45 -1.03
CA GLY A 77 -6.79 7.53 -2.33
C GLY A 77 -7.48 6.78 -3.43
N THR A 78 -7.00 7.05 -4.64
CA THR A 78 -7.42 6.38 -5.87
C THR A 78 -6.17 5.87 -6.58
N ALA A 79 -6.24 4.70 -7.19
CA ALA A 79 -5.14 4.16 -8.00
C ALA A 79 -5.67 3.42 -9.22
N GLY A 80 -4.97 3.52 -10.35
CA GLY A 80 -5.42 2.88 -11.58
C GLY A 80 -4.25 2.50 -12.49
N PRO A 81 -4.37 1.39 -13.24
CA PRO A 81 -3.47 1.08 -14.33
C PRO A 81 -3.90 1.79 -15.62
N SER A 82 -2.94 2.00 -16.52
CA SER A 82 -3.13 2.39 -17.90
C SER A 82 -2.33 1.45 -18.79
N TYR A 83 -2.93 1.02 -19.90
CA TYR A 83 -2.32 0.13 -20.89
C TYR A 83 -2.01 0.83 -22.22
N ASP A 84 -2.29 2.13 -22.30
CA ASP A 84 -2.13 2.97 -23.50
C ASP A 84 -1.21 4.19 -23.23
N GLY A 85 -0.27 4.04 -22.30
CA GLY A 85 0.71 5.09 -21.98
C GLY A 85 0.12 6.31 -21.28
N GLY A 86 -0.96 6.12 -20.51
CA GLY A 86 -1.62 7.16 -19.74
C GLY A 86 -2.77 7.88 -20.44
N GLY A 87 -3.15 7.46 -21.65
CA GLY A 87 -4.30 7.99 -22.38
C GLY A 87 -5.63 7.68 -21.69
N THR A 88 -5.77 6.46 -21.19
CA THR A 88 -6.91 6.00 -20.39
C THR A 88 -6.44 5.29 -19.13
N TRP A 89 -7.12 5.58 -18.03
CA TRP A 89 -6.88 4.97 -16.74
C TRP A 89 -8.08 4.12 -16.37
N GLN A 90 -7.87 2.81 -16.22
CA GLN A 90 -8.94 1.89 -15.84
C GLN A 90 -9.35 2.12 -14.37
N HIS A 91 -10.60 1.74 -14.07
CA HIS A 91 -11.32 2.00 -12.82
C HIS A 91 -10.38 2.14 -11.62
N ALA A 92 -10.36 3.35 -11.07
CA ALA A 92 -9.50 3.64 -9.95
C ALA A 92 -10.00 2.86 -8.72
N ALA A 93 -9.17 2.00 -8.16
CA ALA A 93 -9.44 1.40 -6.88
C ALA A 93 -9.47 2.53 -5.84
N ASN A 94 -10.62 2.76 -5.23
CA ASN A 94 -10.74 3.67 -4.09
C ASN A 94 -10.34 2.89 -2.84
N ALA A 95 -9.37 3.39 -2.09
CA ALA A 95 -9.03 2.82 -0.80
C ALA A 95 -9.12 3.89 0.28
N ARG A 96 -9.72 3.51 1.40
CA ARG A 96 -9.63 4.22 2.67
C ARG A 96 -8.88 3.31 3.63
N LEU A 97 -7.68 3.71 4.01
CA LEU A 97 -6.81 2.93 4.88
C LEU A 97 -6.63 3.68 6.19
N LYS A 98 -6.70 2.92 7.29
CA LYS A 98 -6.20 3.41 8.57
C LYS A 98 -4.67 3.30 8.57
N SER A 99 -3.97 4.29 9.13
CA SER A 99 -2.50 4.42 9.12
C SER A 99 -1.79 3.21 9.76
N ASP A 100 -2.49 2.52 10.67
CA ASP A 100 -2.05 1.27 11.32
C ASP A 100 -1.97 0.06 10.36
N MET A 101 -2.53 0.17 9.14
CA MET A 101 -2.42 -0.79 8.05
C MET A 101 -1.56 -0.26 6.91
N GLY A 102 -0.26 -0.17 7.16
CA GLY A 102 0.74 0.01 6.11
C GLY A 102 0.68 -1.13 5.08
N ALA A 103 0.54 -0.76 3.80
CA ALA A 103 0.81 -1.58 2.60
C ALA A 103 -0.32 -2.40 1.92
N ALA A 104 -1.60 -2.07 2.09
CA ALA A 104 -2.64 -2.69 1.25
C ALA A 104 -2.88 -1.93 -0.07
N TRP A 105 -1.98 -2.06 -1.06
CA TRP A 105 -2.21 -1.58 -2.45
C TRP A 105 -1.81 -2.60 -3.53
N THR A 106 -1.45 -3.83 -3.14
CA THR A 106 -0.89 -4.84 -4.05
C THR A 106 -1.93 -5.61 -4.88
N SER A 107 -3.23 -5.40 -4.69
CA SER A 107 -4.28 -6.17 -5.37
C SER A 107 -4.83 -5.50 -6.64
N CYS A 108 -3.95 -5.13 -7.57
CA CYS A 108 -4.34 -4.88 -8.97
C CYS A 108 -3.79 -5.98 -9.89
N ARG A 109 -4.00 -7.26 -9.54
CA ARG A 109 -4.02 -8.41 -10.49
C ARG A 109 -4.54 -9.67 -9.79
N ALA A 110 -5.82 -10.00 -9.98
CA ALA A 110 -6.37 -11.35 -9.86
C ALA A 110 -7.83 -11.35 -10.34
N GLY A 111 -8.05 -11.34 -11.65
CA GLY A 111 -9.39 -11.31 -12.23
C GLY A 111 -9.44 -11.73 -13.69
N GLY A 112 -8.60 -12.70 -14.08
CA GLY A 112 -8.74 -13.42 -15.34
C GLY A 112 -8.95 -14.89 -15.01
N ARG A 113 -10.17 -15.39 -15.20
CA ARG A 113 -10.42 -16.82 -15.35
C ARG A 113 -10.72 -17.08 -16.82
N SER A 114 -9.95 -18.02 -17.35
CA SER A 114 -10.15 -18.83 -18.55
C SER A 114 -11.56 -19.36 -18.70
#